data_AF-A0A2E2C7A9-F1
#
_entry.id   AF-A0A2E2C7A9-F1
#
_cell.length_a   1.000
_cell.length_b   1.000
_cell.length_c   1.000
_cell.angle_alpha   90.00
_cell.angle_beta   90.00
_cell.angle_gamma   90.00
#
_symmetry.space_group_name_H-M   'P 1'
#
loop_
_entity.id
_entity.type
_entity.pdbx_description
1 polymer ?
#
loop_
_entity_poly.entity_id
_entity_poly.type
_entity_poly.pdbx_seq_one_letter_code
_entity_poly.pdbx_strand_id
1 'polypeptide(L)'
;MMILNPIRCVSAARLMMITGVCCLALLISVSGCKKQTPPTTSAKTTSSEETAGESGSGNQDDPDCNSYIDNAMSMLEPERLGISSSLERAVGLLNQWTFKCGNFDTDPPSLTDSQKSFLKKYLSEAQLAKMDLTRFTEFDGKFIRDSQLFNGMVNASIEGKSNDVERITSAFYYCMNNVVLITNQQNVLPLSPYEICILGAGSAEQRAWIYIDMLRQLRLDAVLLKPAKEAPYKLLVGVLLNESVYLFDPVLGLPIPAKDQPADTVLIQKTATLAEVLKSPEILKDFYGEDAANRFSAEELKAPQALIMGRSCEWSSRMRRLEDSLSRKQTFVLFRNLEELKGDPGFISHLQTIGKGILKDAEIKVSEYPDKEIDASEAVEGDLAKRIASLKLPFRAPVPFDPKARIQKPEGFEVQWGAPTRKLLKTRTAQLMGDQEAAIESYVTTRLEAGFPSDLIVPQETRLMHLMAAQQATYFLALGQYLQGEDASASRSFNDYFRLYSRVDPERTIASMYLMAISDAKSGKLSSAIVAVAENKPPAALKPAFPYLEKRWRAIRDNAPKN
;
A
#
# COMPACT_ATOMS: atom_id res chain seq x y z
N MET A 1 19.02 -27.80 44.35
CA MET A 1 17.86 -26.99 44.73
C MET A 1 16.70 -27.42 43.84
N MET A 2 15.78 -28.20 44.40
CA MET A 2 14.62 -28.78 43.70
C MET A 2 13.60 -27.69 43.35
N ILE A 3 13.09 -27.67 42.12
CA ILE A 3 11.80 -27.03 41.79
C ILE A 3 11.01 -28.02 40.93
N LEU A 4 9.96 -28.57 41.55
CA LEU A 4 8.94 -29.44 40.97
C LEU A 4 7.92 -28.58 40.19
N ASN A 5 7.59 -28.99 38.98
CA ASN A 5 6.54 -28.45 38.13
C ASN A 5 5.28 -29.33 38.26
N PRO A 6 4.08 -28.82 38.59
CA PRO A 6 2.86 -29.60 38.50
C PRO A 6 2.19 -29.40 37.14
N ILE A 7 2.15 -30.48 36.36
CA ILE A 7 1.29 -30.65 35.19
C ILE A 7 -0.15 -30.84 35.71
N ARG A 8 -1.07 -29.94 35.36
CA ARG A 8 -2.51 -30.15 35.58
C ARG A 8 -3.11 -30.86 34.36
N CYS A 9 -3.47 -32.12 34.55
CA CYS A 9 -4.39 -32.86 33.68
C CYS A 9 -5.76 -32.18 33.67
N VAL A 10 -6.26 -31.84 32.47
CA VAL A 10 -7.67 -31.52 32.26
C VAL A 10 -8.36 -32.76 31.70
N SER A 11 -9.35 -33.23 32.46
CA SER A 11 -10.15 -34.43 32.24
C SER A 11 -11.00 -34.34 30.97
N ALA A 12 -10.92 -35.39 30.15
CA ALA A 12 -11.79 -35.67 29.03
C ALA A 12 -13.15 -36.21 29.52
N ALA A 13 -14.07 -35.32 29.87
CA ALA A 13 -15.47 -35.66 30.10
C ALA A 13 -16.35 -34.41 29.97
N ARG A 14 -16.69 -34.03 28.72
CA ARG A 14 -17.85 -33.19 28.33
C ARG A 14 -17.81 -32.93 26.82
N LEU A 15 -18.03 -33.98 26.03
CA LEU A 15 -18.30 -33.85 24.60
C LEU A 15 -19.22 -34.99 24.13
N MET A 16 -20.44 -35.04 24.64
CA MET A 16 -21.56 -35.74 24.01
C MET A 16 -22.85 -35.04 24.40
N MET A 17 -23.78 -34.96 23.45
CA MET A 17 -25.09 -34.29 23.49
C MET A 17 -25.08 -32.84 22.99
N ILE A 18 -25.24 -32.67 21.69
CA ILE A 18 -26.42 -32.06 21.06
C ILE A 18 -26.35 -32.41 19.56
N THR A 19 -27.02 -33.51 19.21
CA THR A 19 -27.44 -33.84 17.84
C THR A 19 -28.93 -34.07 17.93
N GLY A 20 -29.73 -33.23 17.29
CA GLY A 20 -31.18 -33.38 17.33
C GLY A 20 -31.95 -32.26 16.63
N VAL A 21 -32.15 -32.45 15.32
CA VAL A 21 -33.34 -32.05 14.53
C VAL A 21 -33.50 -30.56 14.21
N CYS A 22 -33.31 -30.21 12.94
CA CYS A 22 -34.36 -29.62 12.10
C CYS A 22 -33.95 -29.64 10.62
N CYS A 23 -34.50 -30.62 9.89
CA CYS A 23 -34.65 -30.57 8.45
C CYS A 23 -35.64 -29.45 8.09
N LEU A 24 -35.24 -28.51 7.25
CA LEU A 24 -36.16 -27.89 6.31
C LEU A 24 -35.43 -27.51 5.01
N ALA A 25 -36.04 -27.91 3.91
CA ALA A 25 -35.56 -27.83 2.55
C ALA A 25 -35.49 -26.38 2.04
N LEU A 26 -34.52 -26.10 1.17
CA LEU A 26 -34.65 -25.07 0.14
C LEU A 26 -33.98 -25.57 -1.15
N LEU A 27 -34.84 -25.73 -2.16
CA LEU A 27 -34.58 -26.14 -3.53
C LEU A 27 -33.77 -25.05 -4.26
N ILE A 28 -32.64 -25.42 -4.87
CA ILE A 28 -32.01 -24.61 -5.91
C ILE A 28 -32.12 -25.37 -7.22
N SER A 29 -32.99 -24.86 -8.10
CA SER A 29 -33.16 -25.27 -9.49
C SER A 29 -31.96 -24.81 -10.32
N VAL A 30 -31.19 -25.76 -10.84
CA VAL A 30 -30.13 -25.52 -11.83
C VAL A 30 -30.77 -25.48 -13.21
N SER A 31 -30.78 -24.31 -13.85
CA SER A 31 -31.12 -24.17 -15.26
C SER A 31 -29.86 -24.37 -16.10
N GLY A 32 -29.88 -25.37 -16.97
CA GLY A 32 -28.78 -25.70 -17.89
C GLY A 32 -28.89 -25.03 -19.27
N CYS A 33 -27.92 -25.42 -20.11
CA CYS A 33 -27.64 -25.04 -21.52
C CYS A 33 -26.80 -23.74 -21.68
N LYS A 34 -25.74 -23.69 -22.50
CA LYS A 34 -25.39 -24.47 -23.69
C LYS A 34 -23.87 -24.39 -23.93
N LYS A 35 -23.25 -25.52 -24.30
CA LYS A 35 -21.90 -25.60 -24.88
C LYS A 35 -21.88 -24.90 -26.23
N GLN A 36 -20.97 -23.95 -26.44
CA GLN A 36 -20.55 -23.50 -27.77
C GLN A 36 -19.15 -24.05 -28.06
N THR A 37 -19.07 -24.84 -29.11
CA THR A 37 -17.85 -25.36 -29.73
C THR A 37 -17.14 -24.22 -30.46
N PRO A 38 -15.82 -24.06 -30.33
CA PRO A 38 -15.08 -23.08 -31.14
C PRO A 38 -14.87 -23.61 -32.57
N PRO A 39 -15.01 -22.77 -33.61
CA PRO A 39 -14.71 -23.17 -34.96
C PRO A 39 -13.19 -23.22 -35.20
N THR A 40 -12.73 -24.38 -35.65
CA THR A 40 -11.43 -24.61 -36.25
C THR A 40 -11.31 -23.77 -37.52
N THR A 41 -10.34 -22.86 -37.58
CA THR A 41 -9.94 -22.25 -38.86
C THR A 41 -8.44 -22.44 -39.04
N SER A 42 -8.12 -23.29 -40.02
CA SER A 42 -6.79 -23.56 -40.55
C SER A 42 -6.22 -22.32 -41.22
N ALA A 43 -5.08 -21.80 -40.72
CA ALA A 43 -4.30 -20.81 -41.42
C ALA A 43 -3.38 -21.49 -42.43
N LYS A 44 -3.63 -21.18 -43.70
CA LYS A 44 -2.88 -21.59 -44.89
C LYS A 44 -1.62 -20.72 -45.00
N THR A 45 -0.47 -21.36 -45.16
CA THR A 45 0.79 -20.73 -45.55
C THR A 45 0.66 -20.15 -46.95
N THR A 46 0.90 -18.85 -47.13
CA THR A 46 1.29 -18.30 -48.43
C THR A 46 2.21 -17.11 -48.21
N SER A 47 3.40 -17.23 -48.79
CA SER A 47 4.44 -16.21 -48.90
C SER A 47 4.15 -15.21 -50.03
N SER A 48 4.63 -13.99 -49.81
CA SER A 48 5.12 -12.98 -50.78
C SER A 48 4.19 -12.48 -51.89
N GLU A 49 3.94 -11.16 -51.91
CA GLU A 49 4.42 -10.30 -53.00
C GLU A 49 4.33 -8.81 -52.65
N GLU A 50 5.36 -8.07 -53.07
CA GLU A 50 5.56 -6.64 -52.93
C GLU A 50 4.56 -5.85 -53.79
N THR A 51 4.09 -4.71 -53.29
CA THR A 51 3.74 -3.60 -54.17
C THR A 51 3.99 -2.27 -53.46
N ALA A 52 4.93 -1.52 -54.01
CA ALA A 52 5.26 -0.16 -53.60
C ALA A 52 4.12 0.80 -54.00
N GLY A 53 3.78 1.69 -53.07
CA GLY A 53 2.91 2.84 -53.30
C GLY A 53 3.31 3.96 -52.35
N GLU A 54 3.97 4.99 -52.90
CA GLU A 54 4.33 6.22 -52.20
C GLU A 54 3.11 7.05 -51.78
N SER A 55 3.31 7.79 -50.68
CA SER A 55 2.74 9.09 -50.31
C SER A 55 1.76 9.11 -49.12
N GLY A 56 2.19 9.82 -48.06
CA GLY A 56 1.37 10.18 -46.91
C GLY A 56 2.21 10.42 -45.66
N SER A 57 2.82 11.59 -45.55
CA SER A 57 3.57 12.07 -44.37
C SER A 57 2.64 12.36 -43.17
N GLY A 58 2.18 11.32 -42.49
CA GLY A 58 1.73 11.37 -41.11
C GLY A 58 2.63 10.46 -40.30
N ASN A 59 3.03 10.86 -39.09
CA ASN A 59 3.69 9.97 -38.13
C ASN A 59 2.82 8.73 -37.93
N GLN A 60 3.08 7.66 -38.69
CA GLN A 60 2.58 6.33 -38.42
C GLN A 60 3.42 5.83 -37.26
N ASP A 61 2.80 5.70 -36.08
CA ASP A 61 3.37 4.98 -34.96
C ASP A 61 3.84 3.61 -35.47
N ASP A 62 5.16 3.38 -35.46
CA ASP A 62 5.72 2.09 -35.83
C ASP A 62 5.11 1.04 -34.88
N PRO A 63 4.33 0.06 -35.38
CA PRO A 63 3.64 -0.92 -34.55
C PRO A 63 4.61 -1.73 -33.68
N ASP A 64 5.88 -1.83 -34.08
CA ASP A 64 6.91 -2.50 -33.29
C ASP A 64 7.27 -1.70 -32.02
N CYS A 65 7.23 -0.36 -32.08
CA CYS A 65 7.60 0.52 -30.97
C CYS A 65 6.63 0.46 -29.79
N ASN A 66 5.32 0.53 -30.06
CA ASN A 66 4.29 0.39 -29.03
C ASN A 66 4.32 -1.01 -28.41
N SER A 67 4.66 -2.04 -29.20
CA SER A 67 4.76 -3.40 -28.71
C SER A 67 5.85 -3.57 -27.64
N TYR A 68 6.98 -2.87 -27.75
CA TYR A 68 8.04 -2.93 -26.74
C TYR A 68 7.59 -2.34 -25.40
N ILE A 69 6.96 -1.17 -25.41
CA ILE A 69 6.43 -0.53 -24.19
C ILE A 69 5.34 -1.39 -23.59
N ASP A 70 4.33 -1.81 -24.36
CA ASP A 70 3.20 -2.58 -23.83
C ASP A 70 3.66 -3.92 -23.23
N ASN A 71 4.59 -4.61 -23.88
CA ASN A 71 5.19 -5.83 -23.33
C ASN A 71 5.98 -5.54 -22.05
N ALA A 72 6.78 -4.47 -22.02
CA ALA A 72 7.53 -4.09 -20.82
C ALA A 72 6.60 -3.71 -19.66
N MET A 73 5.61 -2.86 -19.90
CA MET A 73 4.63 -2.44 -18.87
C MET A 73 3.87 -3.64 -18.33
N SER A 74 3.45 -4.56 -19.20
CA SER A 74 2.74 -5.75 -18.75
C SER A 74 3.64 -6.73 -18.00
N MET A 75 4.93 -6.84 -18.34
CA MET A 75 5.89 -7.59 -17.51
C MET A 75 6.16 -6.92 -16.15
N LEU A 76 6.06 -5.59 -16.08
CA LEU A 76 6.27 -4.83 -14.84
C LEU A 76 5.00 -4.73 -13.98
N GLU A 77 3.88 -5.32 -14.39
CA GLU A 77 2.66 -5.37 -13.59
C GLU A 77 2.92 -5.99 -12.19
N PRO A 78 2.34 -5.43 -11.12
CA PRO A 78 2.51 -5.93 -9.75
C PRO A 78 2.21 -7.43 -9.57
N GLU A 79 1.28 -7.98 -10.36
CA GLU A 79 0.87 -9.39 -10.30
C GLU A 79 1.75 -10.33 -11.15
N ARG A 80 2.65 -9.78 -11.96
CA ARG A 80 3.50 -10.53 -12.90
C ARG A 80 4.97 -10.45 -12.55
N LEU A 81 5.47 -9.30 -12.11
CA LEU A 81 6.89 -9.09 -11.87
C LEU A 81 7.42 -10.01 -10.76
N GLY A 82 8.41 -10.83 -11.09
CA GLY A 82 9.00 -11.80 -10.16
C GLY A 82 8.13 -13.03 -9.92
N ILE A 83 6.96 -13.15 -10.55
CA ILE A 83 6.05 -14.31 -10.47
C ILE A 83 6.05 -15.08 -11.80
N SER A 84 5.69 -14.41 -12.89
CA SER A 84 5.61 -14.98 -14.24
C SER A 84 6.47 -14.24 -15.26
N SER A 85 7.18 -13.20 -14.82
CA SER A 85 8.07 -12.36 -15.64
C SER A 85 9.31 -11.94 -14.85
N SER A 86 10.37 -11.52 -15.56
CA SER A 86 11.64 -11.07 -14.98
C SER A 86 11.88 -9.58 -15.20
N LEU A 87 12.48 -8.94 -14.19
CA LEU A 87 12.83 -7.53 -14.20
C LEU A 87 13.84 -7.20 -15.30
N GLU A 88 14.92 -7.98 -15.39
CA GLU A 88 15.98 -7.82 -16.38
C GLU A 88 15.44 -7.78 -17.81
N ARG A 89 14.53 -8.70 -18.15
CA ARG A 89 13.94 -8.77 -19.49
C ARG A 89 13.03 -7.57 -19.77
N ALA A 90 12.25 -7.11 -18.79
CA ALA A 90 11.42 -5.92 -18.96
C ALA A 90 12.27 -4.65 -19.16
N VAL A 91 13.33 -4.47 -18.37
CA VAL A 91 14.28 -3.37 -18.52
C VAL A 91 15.03 -3.46 -19.86
N GLY A 92 15.36 -4.68 -20.30
CA GLY A 92 15.93 -4.93 -21.62
C GLY A 92 15.01 -4.45 -22.75
N LEU A 93 13.71 -4.71 -22.68
CA LEU A 93 12.72 -4.22 -23.65
C LEU A 93 12.62 -2.69 -23.65
N LEU A 94 12.64 -2.05 -22.46
CA LEU A 94 12.65 -0.59 -22.37
C LEU A 94 13.88 0.02 -23.06
N ASN A 95 15.07 -0.53 -22.79
CA ASN A 95 16.29 -0.05 -23.43
C ASN A 95 16.34 -0.35 -24.95
N GLN A 96 15.71 -1.43 -25.42
CA GLN A 96 15.54 -1.69 -26.85
C GLN A 96 14.61 -0.68 -27.51
N TRP A 97 13.49 -0.34 -26.84
CA TRP A 97 12.59 0.72 -27.28
C TRP A 97 13.32 2.07 -27.35
N THR A 98 14.07 2.44 -26.31
CA THR A 98 14.88 3.66 -26.27
C THR A 98 15.79 3.79 -27.49
N PHE A 99 16.49 2.70 -27.84
CA PHE A 99 17.44 2.65 -28.95
C PHE A 99 16.75 2.70 -30.32
N LYS A 100 15.67 1.95 -30.51
CA LYS A 100 15.00 1.83 -31.82
C LYS A 100 14.00 2.93 -32.13
N CYS A 101 13.32 3.42 -31.09
CA CYS A 101 12.08 4.18 -31.21
C CYS A 101 12.11 5.51 -30.45
N GLY A 102 12.85 5.58 -29.34
CA GLY A 102 12.82 6.75 -28.45
C GLY A 102 13.60 7.96 -28.96
N ASN A 103 14.34 7.84 -30.06
CA ASN A 103 15.29 8.84 -30.58
C ASN A 103 16.24 9.39 -29.49
N PHE A 104 16.72 8.52 -28.58
CA PHE A 104 17.65 8.92 -27.52
C PHE A 104 19.09 9.09 -28.05
N ASP A 105 19.42 8.54 -29.22
CA ASP A 105 20.79 8.56 -29.75
C ASP A 105 21.15 9.88 -30.47
N THR A 106 20.16 10.63 -30.97
CA THR A 106 20.41 11.93 -31.64
C THR A 106 20.54 13.09 -30.65
N ASP A 107 19.80 13.04 -29.54
CA ASP A 107 19.88 13.99 -28.42
C ASP A 107 19.57 13.23 -27.12
N PRO A 108 20.59 12.66 -26.43
CA PRO A 108 20.36 11.96 -25.19
C PRO A 108 19.73 12.91 -24.18
N PRO A 109 18.74 12.45 -23.41
CA PRO A 109 18.01 13.31 -22.50
C PRO A 109 18.84 13.58 -21.24
N SER A 110 19.88 14.40 -21.39
CA SER A 110 20.69 14.92 -20.31
C SER A 110 20.14 16.24 -19.81
N LEU A 111 20.38 16.53 -18.54
CA LEU A 111 20.05 17.85 -17.97
C LEU A 111 20.97 18.91 -18.59
N THR A 112 20.41 20.06 -18.95
CA THR A 112 21.20 21.23 -19.37
C THR A 112 21.98 21.82 -18.19
N ASP A 113 23.04 22.59 -18.46
CA ASP A 113 23.86 23.21 -17.41
C ASP A 113 23.06 24.14 -16.49
N SER A 114 22.07 24.86 -17.04
CA SER A 114 21.17 25.71 -16.25
C SER A 114 20.29 24.89 -15.30
N GLN A 115 19.73 23.77 -15.78
CA GLN A 115 18.91 22.87 -14.95
C GLN A 115 19.78 22.23 -13.86
N LYS A 116 20.99 21.76 -14.20
CA LYS A 116 21.94 21.21 -13.21
C LYS A 116 22.28 22.24 -12.13
N SER A 117 22.52 23.50 -12.49
CA SER A 117 22.81 24.56 -11.53
C SER A 117 21.65 24.87 -10.59
N PHE A 118 20.41 24.87 -11.11
CA PHE A 118 19.21 25.04 -10.29
C PHE A 118 19.01 23.85 -9.34
N LEU A 119 19.05 22.62 -9.86
CA LEU A 119 18.76 21.39 -9.13
C LEU A 119 19.80 21.05 -8.06
N LYS A 120 21.08 21.43 -8.25
CA LYS A 120 22.15 21.32 -7.23
C LYS A 120 21.86 22.05 -5.92
N LYS A 121 20.89 22.98 -5.89
CA LYS A 121 20.46 23.66 -4.66
C LYS A 121 19.57 22.77 -3.79
N TYR A 122 18.94 21.75 -4.38
CA TYR A 122 17.89 20.95 -3.73
C TYR A 122 18.21 19.45 -3.68
N LEU A 123 18.91 18.93 -4.68
CA LEU A 123 19.29 17.52 -4.83
C LEU A 123 20.77 17.33 -4.47
N SER A 124 21.10 16.18 -3.88
CA SER A 124 22.49 15.79 -3.70
C SER A 124 23.13 15.28 -4.99
N GLU A 125 24.46 15.19 -4.99
CA GLU A 125 25.22 14.69 -6.15
C GLU A 125 24.82 13.27 -6.55
N ALA A 126 24.53 12.41 -5.57
CA ALA A 126 24.06 11.04 -5.82
C ALA A 126 22.69 11.01 -6.51
N GLN A 127 21.77 11.88 -6.09
CA GLN A 127 20.44 11.99 -6.71
C GLN A 127 20.53 12.53 -8.13
N LEU A 128 21.32 13.59 -8.33
CA LEU A 128 21.59 14.15 -9.65
C LEU A 128 22.19 13.11 -10.60
N ALA A 129 23.14 12.30 -10.12
CA ALA A 129 23.74 11.23 -10.92
C ALA A 129 22.72 10.17 -11.34
N LYS A 130 21.83 9.72 -10.43
CA LYS A 130 20.74 8.78 -10.76
C LYS A 130 19.71 9.38 -11.73
N MET A 131 19.44 10.68 -11.61
CA MET A 131 18.52 11.42 -12.49
C MET A 131 19.08 11.59 -13.91
N ASP A 132 20.38 11.86 -14.05
CA ASP A 132 21.07 12.11 -15.35
C ASP A 132 21.40 10.81 -16.13
N LEU A 133 21.04 9.63 -15.60
CA LEU A 133 21.18 8.37 -16.34
C LEU A 133 20.30 8.38 -17.60
N THR A 134 20.91 7.98 -18.72
CA THR A 134 20.27 7.95 -20.05
C THR A 134 19.61 6.61 -20.39
N ARG A 135 19.89 5.56 -19.61
CA ARG A 135 19.35 4.20 -19.78
C ARG A 135 18.46 3.80 -18.61
N PHE A 136 17.50 2.93 -18.89
CA PHE A 136 16.68 2.32 -17.85
C PHE A 136 17.49 1.28 -17.08
N THR A 137 17.30 1.27 -15.77
CA THR A 137 17.93 0.37 -14.79
C THR A 137 16.89 -0.52 -14.12
N GLU A 138 17.34 -1.47 -13.30
CA GLU A 138 16.42 -2.26 -12.46
C GLU A 138 15.64 -1.40 -11.46
N PHE A 139 16.25 -0.33 -10.94
CA PHE A 139 15.60 0.65 -10.09
C PHE A 139 14.40 1.30 -10.80
N ASP A 140 14.57 1.65 -12.07
CA ASP A 140 13.51 2.20 -12.92
C ASP A 140 12.36 1.20 -13.13
N GLY A 141 12.67 -0.08 -13.40
CA GLY A 141 11.64 -1.11 -13.54
C GLY A 141 10.84 -1.35 -12.26
N LYS A 142 11.49 -1.34 -11.09
CA LYS A 142 10.81 -1.40 -9.77
C LYS A 142 9.94 -0.16 -9.55
N PHE A 143 10.42 1.03 -9.90
CA PHE A 143 9.66 2.27 -9.83
C PHE A 143 8.37 2.23 -10.67
N ILE A 144 8.45 1.69 -11.89
CA ILE A 144 7.29 1.53 -12.78
C ILE A 144 6.27 0.56 -12.17
N ARG A 145 6.69 -0.61 -11.67
CA ARG A 145 5.80 -1.54 -10.95
C ARG A 145 5.09 -0.83 -9.79
N ASP A 146 5.84 -0.12 -8.97
CA ASP A 146 5.29 0.57 -7.81
C ASP A 146 4.28 1.64 -8.23
N SER A 147 4.54 2.39 -9.31
CA SER A 147 3.61 3.38 -9.85
C SER A 147 2.31 2.75 -10.34
N GLN A 148 2.37 1.58 -10.99
CA GLN A 148 1.18 0.80 -11.35
C GLN A 148 0.38 0.35 -10.12
N LEU A 149 1.07 -0.14 -9.08
CA LEU A 149 0.43 -0.51 -7.82
C LEU A 149 -0.27 0.69 -7.18
N PHE A 150 0.40 1.84 -7.07
CA PHE A 150 -0.16 3.04 -6.46
C PHE A 150 -1.32 3.63 -7.26
N ASN A 151 -1.28 3.54 -8.59
CA ASN A 151 -2.41 3.92 -9.43
C ASN A 151 -3.63 3.03 -9.14
N GLY A 152 -3.44 1.71 -9.04
CA GLY A 152 -4.51 0.80 -8.63
C GLY A 152 -5.04 1.10 -7.24
N MET A 153 -4.16 1.28 -6.24
CA MET A 153 -4.53 1.61 -4.87
C MET A 153 -5.31 2.92 -4.77
N VAL A 154 -4.87 3.98 -5.46
CA VAL A 154 -5.54 5.27 -5.37
C VAL A 154 -6.90 5.22 -6.07
N ASN A 155 -7.01 4.59 -7.24
CA ASN A 155 -8.28 4.43 -7.96
C ASN A 155 -9.31 3.67 -7.12
N ALA A 156 -8.91 2.58 -6.47
CA ALA A 156 -9.76 1.86 -5.53
C ALA A 156 -10.21 2.73 -4.34
N SER A 157 -9.29 3.54 -3.80
CA SER A 157 -9.57 4.36 -2.62
C SER A 157 -10.54 5.53 -2.88
N ILE A 158 -10.59 6.03 -4.12
CA ILE A 158 -11.38 7.21 -4.48
C ILE A 158 -12.67 6.88 -5.21
N GLU A 159 -12.99 5.60 -5.39
CA GLU A 159 -14.21 5.18 -6.04
C GLU A 159 -15.44 5.77 -5.32
N GLY A 160 -16.37 6.32 -6.10
CA GLY A 160 -17.56 6.99 -5.60
C GLY A 160 -17.33 8.33 -4.89
N LYS A 161 -16.10 8.88 -4.85
CA LYS A 161 -15.81 10.18 -4.24
C LYS A 161 -16.00 11.33 -5.22
N SER A 162 -16.70 12.36 -4.75
CA SER A 162 -17.27 13.41 -5.59
C SER A 162 -16.36 14.64 -5.73
N ASN A 163 -15.54 14.92 -4.73
CA ASN A 163 -14.65 16.08 -4.69
C ASN A 163 -13.23 15.71 -4.23
N ASP A 164 -12.27 16.57 -4.56
CA ASP A 164 -10.86 16.26 -4.35
C ASP A 164 -10.46 16.14 -2.88
N VAL A 165 -11.14 16.86 -1.96
CA VAL A 165 -10.90 16.71 -0.51
C VAL A 165 -11.32 15.32 -0.03
N GLU A 166 -12.50 14.85 -0.44
CA GLU A 166 -12.95 13.47 -0.17
C GLU A 166 -11.99 12.44 -0.75
N ARG A 167 -11.47 12.69 -1.96
CA ARG A 167 -10.51 11.79 -2.64
C ARG A 167 -9.21 11.66 -1.85
N ILE A 168 -8.57 12.78 -1.47
CA ILE A 168 -7.32 12.74 -0.70
C ILE A 168 -7.54 12.13 0.69
N THR A 169 -8.66 12.45 1.37
CA THR A 169 -8.97 11.85 2.68
C THR A 169 -9.24 10.35 2.58
N SER A 170 -9.92 9.89 1.52
CA SER A 170 -10.17 8.46 1.31
C SER A 170 -8.89 7.70 0.94
N ALA A 171 -8.04 8.27 0.08
CA ALA A 171 -6.72 7.73 -0.24
C ALA A 171 -5.83 7.61 1.01
N PHE A 172 -5.87 8.62 1.89
CA PHE A 172 -5.15 8.57 3.16
C PHE A 172 -5.61 7.40 4.03
N TYR A 173 -6.92 7.27 4.27
CA TYR A 173 -7.44 6.15 5.06
C TYR A 173 -7.08 4.81 4.42
N TYR A 174 -7.23 4.68 3.09
CA TYR A 174 -6.89 3.45 2.38
C TYR A 174 -5.43 3.05 2.59
N CYS A 175 -4.49 4.00 2.49
CA CYS A 175 -3.07 3.78 2.77
C CYS A 175 -2.84 3.35 4.23
N MET A 176 -3.38 4.10 5.19
CA MET A 176 -3.14 3.86 6.62
C MET A 176 -3.75 2.55 7.12
N ASN A 177 -4.85 2.09 6.51
CA ASN A 177 -5.49 0.82 6.84
C ASN A 177 -4.73 -0.38 6.21
N ASN A 178 -4.11 -0.17 5.05
CA ASN A 178 -3.32 -1.20 4.36
C ASN A 178 -1.88 -1.34 4.88
N VAL A 179 -1.33 -0.31 5.49
CA VAL A 179 0.03 -0.32 6.06
C VAL A 179 -0.09 -0.06 7.55
N VAL A 180 0.06 -1.08 8.40
CA VAL A 180 0.06 -0.94 9.87
C VAL A 180 1.27 -0.15 10.35
N LEU A 181 1.10 0.68 11.39
CA LEU A 181 2.23 1.39 12.00
C LEU A 181 3.10 0.42 12.79
N ILE A 182 4.39 0.39 12.50
CA ILE A 182 5.40 -0.18 13.38
C ILE A 182 5.70 0.86 14.47
N THR A 183 5.26 0.58 15.70
CA THR A 183 5.34 1.56 16.79
C THR A 183 6.73 1.64 17.44
N ASN A 184 7.51 0.57 17.37
CA ASN A 184 8.90 0.55 17.83
C ASN A 184 9.87 0.74 16.65
N GLN A 185 10.63 1.84 16.66
CA GLN A 185 11.62 2.14 15.62
C GLN A 185 12.67 1.04 15.41
N GLN A 186 13.02 0.26 16.45
CA GLN A 186 13.96 -0.86 16.33
C GLN A 186 13.41 -2.03 15.49
N ASN A 187 12.10 -2.06 15.27
CA ASN A 187 11.44 -3.05 14.44
C ASN A 187 11.25 -2.62 12.99
N VAL A 188 11.55 -1.36 12.66
CA VAL A 188 11.46 -0.86 11.29
C VAL A 188 12.55 -1.53 10.46
N LEU A 189 12.17 -1.98 9.27
CA LEU A 189 13.04 -2.64 8.31
C LEU A 189 13.18 -1.74 7.08
N PRO A 190 14.37 -1.68 6.47
CA PRO A 190 14.53 -1.03 5.17
C PRO A 190 13.81 -1.87 4.13
N LEU A 191 12.74 -1.32 3.57
CA LEU A 191 11.86 -2.02 2.63
C LEU A 191 11.58 -1.13 1.43
N SER A 192 11.49 -1.73 0.25
CA SER A 192 11.00 -1.03 -0.93
C SER A 192 9.49 -0.71 -0.79
N PRO A 193 8.97 0.27 -1.55
CA PRO A 193 7.55 0.66 -1.46
C PRO A 193 6.57 -0.49 -1.70
N TYR A 194 6.88 -1.35 -2.67
CA TYR A 194 6.11 -2.57 -2.91
C TYR A 194 6.10 -3.49 -1.69
N GLU A 195 7.24 -3.73 -1.06
CA GLU A 195 7.33 -4.62 0.10
C GLU A 195 6.58 -4.05 1.30
N ILE A 196 6.63 -2.74 1.52
CA ILE A 196 5.84 -2.07 2.56
C ILE A 196 4.34 -2.37 2.37
N CYS A 197 3.84 -2.27 1.13
CA CYS A 197 2.43 -2.52 0.82
C CYS A 197 2.04 -4.00 0.95
N ILE A 198 2.87 -4.91 0.42
CA ILE A 198 2.63 -6.36 0.48
C ILE A 198 2.67 -6.87 1.91
N LEU A 199 3.70 -6.50 2.69
CA LEU A 199 3.80 -6.89 4.09
C LEU A 199 2.76 -6.17 4.96
N GLY A 200 2.28 -5.01 4.51
CA GLY A 200 1.21 -4.24 5.15
C GLY A 200 1.63 -3.68 6.51
N ALA A 201 2.90 -3.32 6.67
CA ALA A 201 3.44 -2.71 7.87
C ALA A 201 4.63 -1.80 7.54
N GLY A 202 4.75 -0.67 8.24
CA GLY A 202 5.85 0.26 8.05
C GLY A 202 5.93 1.34 9.13
N SER A 203 7.03 2.07 9.14
CA SER A 203 7.20 3.26 9.97
C SER A 203 6.23 4.38 9.57
N ALA A 204 6.14 5.42 10.38
CA ALA A 204 5.32 6.60 10.03
C ALA A 204 5.86 7.34 8.80
N GLU A 205 7.17 7.36 8.57
CA GLU A 205 7.79 7.94 7.37
C GLU A 205 7.56 7.08 6.13
N GLN A 206 7.62 5.75 6.27
CA GLN A 206 7.22 4.81 5.20
C GLN A 206 5.75 4.98 4.83
N ARG A 207 4.84 5.08 5.81
CA ARG A 207 3.41 5.38 5.60
C ARG A 207 3.21 6.72 4.87
N ALA A 208 3.92 7.76 5.27
CA ALA A 208 3.87 9.06 4.62
C ALA A 208 4.34 8.98 3.17
N TRP A 209 5.44 8.26 2.92
CA TRP A 209 5.98 8.05 1.59
C TRP A 209 4.96 7.36 0.67
N ILE A 210 4.38 6.23 1.09
CA ILE A 210 3.36 5.53 0.28
C ILE A 210 2.16 6.44 -0.03
N TYR A 211 1.68 7.20 0.96
CA TYR A 211 0.56 8.12 0.74
C TYR A 211 0.90 9.24 -0.26
N ILE A 212 2.09 9.83 -0.16
CA ILE A 212 2.56 10.84 -1.12
C ILE A 212 2.69 10.24 -2.54
N ASP A 213 3.21 9.02 -2.66
CA ASP A 213 3.35 8.33 -3.93
C ASP A 213 1.98 7.94 -4.54
N MET A 214 0.96 7.67 -3.72
CA MET A 214 -0.43 7.53 -4.18
C MET A 214 -1.00 8.85 -4.70
N LEU A 215 -0.78 9.97 -4.00
CA LEU A 215 -1.27 11.29 -4.43
C LEU A 215 -0.62 11.76 -5.73
N ARG A 216 0.64 11.37 -5.97
CA ARG A 216 1.32 11.61 -7.25
C ARG A 216 0.58 11.01 -8.43
N GLN A 217 -0.09 9.87 -8.25
CA GLN A 217 -0.92 9.25 -9.31
C GLN A 217 -2.17 10.07 -9.63
N LEU A 218 -2.61 10.94 -8.71
CA LEU A 218 -3.66 11.94 -8.95
C LEU A 218 -3.11 13.27 -9.48
N ARG A 219 -1.79 13.35 -9.75
CA ARG A 219 -1.07 14.60 -10.07
C ARG A 219 -1.26 15.67 -8.98
N LEU A 220 -1.39 15.24 -7.73
CA LEU A 220 -1.49 16.12 -6.57
C LEU A 220 -0.15 16.23 -5.86
N ASP A 221 0.23 17.46 -5.57
CA ASP A 221 1.46 17.77 -4.89
C ASP A 221 1.31 17.55 -3.38
N ALA A 222 2.24 16.82 -2.78
CA ALA A 222 2.26 16.60 -1.34
C ALA A 222 3.70 16.57 -0.79
N VAL A 223 3.86 17.07 0.43
CA VAL A 223 5.14 17.16 1.13
C VAL A 223 5.06 16.52 2.51
N LEU A 224 6.20 16.02 2.98
CA LEU A 224 6.37 15.64 4.37
C LEU A 224 6.84 16.87 5.16
N LEU A 225 6.06 17.26 6.16
CA LEU A 225 6.39 18.34 7.08
C LEU A 225 7.09 17.75 8.31
N LYS A 226 8.29 18.24 8.58
CA LYS A 226 9.07 17.92 9.80
C LYS A 226 9.43 19.20 10.55
N PRO A 227 9.57 19.16 11.89
CA PRO A 227 10.16 20.27 12.63
C PRO A 227 11.64 20.44 12.23
N ALA A 228 12.18 21.66 12.36
CA ALA A 228 13.60 21.93 12.06
C ALA A 228 14.57 21.06 12.88
N LYS A 229 14.18 20.68 14.10
CA LYS A 229 14.88 19.71 14.94
C LYS A 229 14.07 18.43 15.01
N GLU A 230 14.67 17.33 14.57
CA GLU A 230 14.04 16.02 14.56
C GLU A 230 13.48 15.64 15.95
N ALA A 231 12.25 15.14 15.95
CA ALA A 231 11.55 14.74 17.16
C ALA A 231 10.63 13.53 16.85
N PRO A 232 10.52 12.56 17.78
CA PRO A 232 9.62 11.43 17.62
C PRO A 232 8.19 11.88 17.37
N TYR A 233 7.51 11.20 16.45
CA TYR A 233 6.11 11.41 16.10
C TYR A 233 5.73 12.80 15.57
N LYS A 234 6.68 13.71 15.35
CA LYS A 234 6.44 15.02 14.75
C LYS A 234 6.68 14.93 13.24
N LEU A 235 5.73 14.33 12.53
CA LEU A 235 5.68 14.33 11.08
C LEU A 235 4.23 14.42 10.59
N LEU A 236 3.97 15.28 9.62
CA LEU A 236 2.66 15.43 8.98
C LEU A 236 2.83 15.38 7.47
N VAL A 237 1.82 14.93 6.74
CA VAL A 237 1.76 15.11 5.28
C VAL A 237 0.91 16.35 5.00
N GLY A 238 1.48 17.29 4.26
CA GLY A 238 0.79 18.46 3.72
C GLY A 238 0.44 18.24 2.25
N VAL A 239 -0.85 18.20 1.93
CA VAL A 239 -1.35 18.02 0.55
C VAL A 239 -1.77 19.37 -0.03
N LEU A 240 -1.15 19.76 -1.14
CA LEU A 240 -1.42 21.02 -1.84
C LEU A 240 -2.63 20.82 -2.76
N LEU A 241 -3.72 21.52 -2.45
CA LEU A 241 -4.96 21.43 -3.19
C LEU A 241 -5.70 22.77 -3.12
N ASN A 242 -6.09 23.33 -4.27
CA ASN A 242 -6.90 24.56 -4.38
C ASN A 242 -6.42 25.71 -3.47
N GLU A 243 -5.15 26.12 -3.60
CA GLU A 243 -4.53 27.17 -2.77
C GLU A 243 -4.51 26.89 -1.26
N SER A 244 -4.62 25.63 -0.87
CA SER A 244 -4.59 25.22 0.54
C SER A 244 -3.64 24.06 0.74
N VAL A 245 -3.14 23.91 1.98
CA VAL A 245 -2.29 22.79 2.39
C VAL A 245 -3.06 21.98 3.44
N TYR A 246 -3.62 20.84 3.07
CA TYR A 246 -4.39 19.96 3.97
C TYR A 246 -3.47 19.05 4.78
N LEU A 247 -3.75 18.87 6.07
CA LEU A 247 -2.84 18.22 7.01
C LEU A 247 -3.31 16.81 7.41
N PHE A 248 -2.39 15.85 7.30
CA PHE A 248 -2.62 14.45 7.63
C PHE A 248 -1.55 13.92 8.59
N ASP A 249 -1.96 13.13 9.60
CA ASP A 249 -1.05 12.53 10.58
C ASP A 249 -0.88 11.02 10.32
N PRO A 250 0.18 10.60 9.61
CA PRO A 250 0.43 9.18 9.30
C PRO A 250 0.84 8.35 10.52
N VAL A 251 1.23 8.98 11.64
CA VAL A 251 1.46 8.26 12.90
C VAL A 251 0.11 7.79 13.44
N LEU A 252 -0.85 8.70 13.59
CA LEU A 252 -2.17 8.35 14.10
C LEU A 252 -3.04 7.61 13.08
N GLY A 253 -2.71 7.72 11.79
CA GLY A 253 -3.56 7.23 10.71
C GLY A 253 -4.86 8.02 10.61
N LEU A 254 -4.86 9.28 11.03
CA LEU A 254 -6.00 10.19 11.03
C LEU A 254 -5.64 11.52 10.34
N PRO A 255 -6.52 12.12 9.52
CA PRO A 255 -6.38 13.50 9.10
C PRO A 255 -6.49 14.44 10.30
N ILE A 256 -5.89 15.63 10.24
CA ILE A 256 -6.14 16.66 11.25
C ILE A 256 -7.58 17.17 11.05
N PRO A 257 -8.46 17.18 12.07
CA PRO A 257 -9.85 17.55 11.89
C PRO A 257 -10.00 19.06 11.70
N ALA A 258 -10.78 19.47 10.70
CA ALA A 258 -11.21 20.87 10.58
C ALA A 258 -12.11 21.26 11.76
N LYS A 259 -12.18 22.56 12.08
CA LYS A 259 -13.01 23.07 13.17
C LYS A 259 -14.50 22.80 12.95
N ASP A 260 -14.93 22.77 11.69
CA ASP A 260 -16.29 22.48 11.26
C ASP A 260 -16.52 21.00 10.89
N GLN A 261 -15.62 20.10 11.32
CA GLN A 261 -15.80 18.66 11.20
C GLN A 261 -17.18 18.26 11.79
N PRO A 262 -18.07 17.61 10.99
CA PRO A 262 -19.37 17.16 11.49
C PRO A 262 -19.24 16.33 12.76
N ALA A 263 -20.10 16.55 13.75
CA ALA A 263 -20.01 15.86 15.05
C ALA A 263 -20.59 14.43 15.02
N ASP A 264 -21.38 14.11 14.00
CA ASP A 264 -22.17 12.89 13.84
C ASP A 264 -21.50 11.79 13.00
N THR A 265 -20.38 12.08 12.33
CA THR A 265 -19.68 11.08 11.52
C THR A 265 -18.69 10.25 12.36
N VAL A 266 -18.59 8.94 12.11
CA VAL A 266 -17.70 8.06 12.90
C VAL A 266 -16.21 8.42 12.74
N LEU A 267 -15.80 8.74 11.51
CA LEU A 267 -14.45 9.17 11.16
C LEU A 267 -14.44 10.65 10.78
N ILE A 268 -13.23 11.22 10.73
CA ILE A 268 -13.00 12.58 10.26
C ILE A 268 -13.25 12.62 8.74
N GLN A 269 -14.05 13.58 8.28
CA GLN A 269 -14.43 13.73 6.87
C GLN A 269 -13.93 15.07 6.29
N LYS A 270 -13.78 16.09 7.14
CA LYS A 270 -13.22 17.40 6.82
C LYS A 270 -11.84 17.53 7.45
N THR A 271 -10.85 17.65 6.58
CA THR A 271 -9.45 17.79 6.97
C THR A 271 -9.11 19.28 7.13
N ALA A 272 -8.43 19.64 8.21
CA ALA A 272 -7.95 20.98 8.45
C ALA A 272 -6.82 21.34 7.49
N THR A 273 -6.77 22.61 7.12
CA THR A 273 -5.68 23.22 6.40
C THR A 273 -4.62 23.79 7.36
N LEU A 274 -3.39 23.96 6.86
CA LEU A 274 -2.32 24.65 7.56
C LEU A 274 -2.75 26.06 7.99
N ALA A 275 -3.45 26.79 7.11
CA ALA A 275 -3.95 28.13 7.41
C ALA A 275 -4.91 28.14 8.60
N GLU A 276 -5.82 27.16 8.68
CA GLU A 276 -6.75 27.02 9.80
C GLU A 276 -6.03 26.68 11.10
N VAL A 277 -5.05 25.76 11.06
CA VAL A 277 -4.25 25.39 12.23
C VAL A 277 -3.41 26.56 12.75
N LEU A 278 -2.82 27.36 11.86
CA LEU A 278 -2.05 28.55 12.26
C LEU A 278 -2.96 29.64 12.86
N LYS A 279 -4.17 29.78 12.34
CA LYS A 279 -5.17 30.73 12.87
C LYS A 279 -5.78 30.26 14.19
N SER A 280 -5.96 28.94 14.33
CA SER A 280 -6.64 28.28 15.46
C SER A 280 -5.78 27.13 16.02
N PRO A 281 -4.73 27.43 16.80
CA PRO A 281 -3.86 26.42 17.40
C PRO A 281 -4.58 25.42 18.33
N GLU A 282 -5.78 25.76 18.81
CA GLU A 282 -6.63 24.87 19.59
C GLU A 282 -6.99 23.57 18.86
N ILE A 283 -7.02 23.59 17.51
CA ILE A 283 -7.31 22.39 16.69
C ILE A 283 -6.34 21.25 17.04
N LEU A 284 -5.04 21.55 17.13
CA LEU A 284 -4.03 20.53 17.46
C LEU A 284 -4.09 20.12 18.94
N LYS A 285 -4.41 21.06 19.84
CA LYS A 285 -4.55 20.76 21.27
C LYS A 285 -5.73 19.83 21.53
N ASP A 286 -6.87 20.08 20.90
CA ASP A 286 -8.06 19.25 21.03
C ASP A 286 -7.89 17.89 20.37
N PHE A 287 -7.18 17.84 19.24
CA PHE A 287 -6.90 16.61 18.52
C PHE A 287 -5.92 15.71 19.27
N TYR A 288 -4.81 16.27 19.78
CA TYR A 288 -3.77 15.50 20.47
C TYR A 288 -4.00 15.33 21.97
N GLY A 289 -4.88 16.13 22.58
CA GLY A 289 -5.17 16.09 24.02
C GLY A 289 -3.93 16.33 24.88
N GLU A 290 -3.77 15.50 25.90
CA GLU A 290 -2.65 15.59 26.86
C GLU A 290 -1.27 15.41 26.21
N ASP A 291 -1.20 14.75 25.06
CA ASP A 291 0.04 14.47 24.35
C ASP A 291 0.43 15.59 23.36
N ALA A 292 -0.32 16.70 23.30
CA ALA A 292 -0.08 17.80 22.35
C ALA A 292 1.34 18.38 22.43
N ALA A 293 1.96 18.42 23.62
CA ALA A 293 3.34 18.91 23.80
C ALA A 293 4.39 18.03 23.08
N ASN A 294 4.09 16.74 22.89
CA ASN A 294 4.96 15.78 22.21
C ASN A 294 4.66 15.68 20.71
N ARG A 295 3.79 16.55 20.18
CA ARG A 295 3.33 16.55 18.79
C ARG A 295 3.68 17.88 18.13
N PHE A 296 3.28 18.04 16.87
CA PHE A 296 3.42 19.31 16.18
C PHE A 296 2.63 20.40 16.90
N SER A 297 3.30 21.53 17.12
CA SER A 297 2.64 22.77 17.54
C SER A 297 2.38 23.68 16.33
N ALA A 298 1.42 24.59 16.45
CA ALA A 298 1.17 25.59 15.41
C ALA A 298 2.38 26.51 15.20
N GLU A 299 3.22 26.73 16.22
CA GLU A 299 4.45 27.53 16.08
C GLU A 299 5.49 26.82 15.20
N GLU A 300 5.70 25.52 15.42
CA GLU A 300 6.59 24.70 14.57
C GLU A 300 6.10 24.62 13.12
N LEU A 301 4.80 24.79 12.89
CA LEU A 301 4.18 24.80 11.56
C LEU A 301 4.24 26.15 10.84
N LYS A 302 4.73 27.22 11.47
CA LYS A 302 4.93 28.51 10.77
C LYS A 302 6.12 28.48 9.81
N ALA A 303 7.15 27.74 10.16
CA ALA A 303 8.35 27.55 9.36
C ALA A 303 8.83 26.09 9.48
N PRO A 304 8.03 25.12 8.99
CA PRO A 304 8.43 23.72 9.01
C PRO A 304 9.54 23.47 7.99
N GLN A 305 10.18 22.32 8.10
CA GLN A 305 10.90 21.74 6.98
C GLN A 305 9.89 21.08 6.03
N ALA A 306 9.83 21.53 4.78
CA ALA A 306 8.97 20.96 3.75
C ALA A 306 9.79 20.04 2.85
N LEU A 307 9.61 18.73 3.02
CA LEU A 307 10.35 17.71 2.30
C LEU A 307 9.56 17.20 1.09
N ILE A 308 10.12 17.40 -0.09
CA ILE A 308 9.68 16.75 -1.33
C ILE A 308 10.11 15.29 -1.26
N MET A 309 9.14 14.39 -1.08
CA MET A 309 9.36 12.94 -1.06
C MET A 309 9.16 12.40 -2.47
N GLY A 310 10.25 11.94 -3.09
CA GLY A 310 10.23 11.30 -4.40
C GLY A 310 11.55 10.57 -4.66
N ARG A 311 11.57 9.73 -5.68
CA ARG A 311 12.76 8.95 -6.08
C ARG A 311 13.50 9.69 -7.19
N SER A 312 14.83 9.58 -7.25
CA SER A 312 15.60 10.31 -8.26
C SER A 312 15.18 10.01 -9.72
N CYS A 313 14.65 8.83 -9.99
CA CYS A 313 14.14 8.48 -11.32
C CYS A 313 12.85 9.23 -11.70
N GLU A 314 12.02 9.63 -10.73
CA GLU A 314 10.75 10.35 -10.93
C GLU A 314 10.97 11.68 -11.67
N TRP A 315 12.11 12.32 -11.44
CA TRP A 315 12.46 13.61 -12.04
C TRP A 315 13.35 13.46 -13.29
N SER A 316 13.59 12.22 -13.72
CA SER A 316 14.46 11.95 -14.87
C SER A 316 13.75 12.18 -16.19
N SER A 317 14.49 12.71 -17.15
CA SER A 317 14.00 12.92 -18.51
C SER A 317 13.64 11.59 -19.21
N ARG A 318 14.24 10.46 -18.82
CA ARG A 318 13.86 9.11 -19.32
C ARG A 318 12.47 8.70 -18.85
N MET A 319 12.08 8.99 -17.60
CA MET A 319 10.72 8.74 -17.12
C MET A 319 9.70 9.64 -17.80
N ARG A 320 10.05 10.91 -18.05
CA ARG A 320 9.20 11.82 -18.81
C ARG A 320 8.86 11.27 -20.19
N ARG A 321 9.90 10.91 -20.97
CA ARG A 321 9.72 10.38 -22.32
C ARG A 321 8.93 9.07 -22.31
N LEU A 322 9.17 8.21 -21.33
CA LEU A 322 8.39 6.99 -21.18
C LEU A 322 6.92 7.30 -20.92
N GLU A 323 6.60 8.20 -19.97
CA GLU A 323 5.22 8.65 -19.69
C GLU A 323 4.55 9.20 -20.94
N ASP A 324 5.22 10.08 -21.69
CA ASP A 324 4.72 10.67 -22.93
C ASP A 324 4.44 9.61 -24.02
N SER A 325 5.08 8.45 -23.92
CA SER A 325 4.96 7.33 -24.88
C SER A 325 4.03 6.21 -24.40
N LEU A 326 3.47 6.32 -23.19
CA LEU A 326 2.52 5.32 -22.69
C LEU A 326 1.23 5.33 -23.51
N SER A 327 0.66 4.15 -23.73
CA SER A 327 -0.62 4.05 -24.43
C SER A 327 -1.76 4.59 -23.55
N ARG A 328 -2.89 4.99 -24.16
CA ARG A 328 -4.07 5.46 -23.38
C ARG A 328 -4.62 4.45 -22.36
N LYS A 329 -4.22 3.18 -22.45
CA LYS A 329 -4.58 2.12 -21.48
C LYS A 329 -3.75 2.22 -20.20
N GLN A 330 -2.58 2.84 -20.25
CA GLN A 330 -1.65 3.02 -19.14
C GLN A 330 -1.84 4.45 -18.61
N THR A 331 -2.48 4.58 -17.46
CA THR A 331 -2.87 5.89 -16.89
C THR A 331 -2.06 6.30 -15.67
N PHE A 332 -1.01 5.56 -15.32
CA PHE A 332 -0.18 5.86 -14.16
C PHE A 332 0.87 6.93 -14.49
N VAL A 333 1.22 7.71 -13.47
CA VAL A 333 2.22 8.77 -13.54
C VAL A 333 3.59 8.17 -13.25
N LEU A 334 4.59 8.54 -14.03
CA LEU A 334 6.01 8.19 -13.89
C LEU A 334 6.91 9.41 -13.71
N PHE A 335 6.51 10.57 -14.23
CA PHE A 335 7.32 11.76 -14.22
C PHE A 335 6.69 12.90 -13.43
N ARG A 336 7.55 13.67 -12.77
CA ARG A 336 7.20 14.94 -12.15
C ARG A 336 8.33 15.93 -12.33
N ASN A 337 8.01 17.18 -12.62
CA ASN A 337 8.99 18.24 -12.74
C ASN A 337 9.23 18.93 -11.38
N LEU A 338 10.50 19.01 -10.99
CA LEU A 338 10.90 19.81 -9.82
C LEU A 338 11.02 21.30 -10.15
N GLU A 339 11.54 21.59 -11.34
CA GLU A 339 11.80 22.93 -11.84
C GLU A 339 10.69 23.44 -12.78
N GLU A 340 10.71 24.74 -13.02
CA GLU A 340 9.80 25.39 -13.94
C GLU A 340 10.10 24.96 -15.39
N LEU A 341 9.05 24.56 -16.08
CA LEU A 341 9.03 24.25 -17.50
C LEU A 341 7.99 25.15 -18.18
N LYS A 342 8.06 25.28 -19.51
CA LYS A 342 7.09 26.09 -20.25
C LYS A 342 5.66 25.61 -19.99
N GLY A 343 4.86 26.41 -19.29
CA GLY A 343 3.47 26.11 -18.95
C GLY A 343 3.28 25.28 -17.68
N ASP A 344 4.35 24.97 -16.96
CA ASP A 344 4.31 24.22 -15.71
C ASP A 344 5.28 24.85 -14.69
N PRO A 345 4.78 25.43 -13.58
CA PRO A 345 5.62 26.11 -12.61
C PRO A 345 6.64 25.19 -11.91
N GLY A 346 6.42 23.88 -11.93
CA GLY A 346 7.23 22.91 -11.21
C GLY A 346 6.92 22.86 -9.72
N PHE A 347 7.22 21.72 -9.12
CA PHE A 347 6.84 21.44 -7.74
C PHE A 347 7.46 22.42 -6.74
N ILE A 348 8.72 22.82 -6.94
CA ILE A 348 9.41 23.76 -6.03
C ILE A 348 8.73 25.13 -6.05
N SER A 349 8.40 25.65 -7.24
CA SER A 349 7.72 26.94 -7.37
C SER A 349 6.31 26.88 -6.78
N HIS A 350 5.56 25.80 -7.07
CA HIS A 350 4.23 25.59 -6.52
C HIS A 350 4.23 25.60 -4.98
N LEU A 351 5.23 24.97 -4.34
CA LEU A 351 5.40 25.03 -2.88
C LEU A 351 5.66 26.45 -2.35
N GLN A 352 6.39 27.27 -3.09
CA GLN A 352 6.68 28.65 -2.68
C GLN A 352 5.47 29.57 -2.83
N THR A 353 4.56 29.29 -3.77
CA THR A 353 3.43 30.16 -4.10
C THR A 353 2.10 29.72 -3.46
N ILE A 354 1.93 28.43 -3.13
CA ILE A 354 0.67 27.88 -2.62
C ILE A 354 0.11 28.67 -1.44
N GLY A 355 -1.20 28.93 -1.46
CA GLY A 355 -1.92 29.51 -0.32
C GLY A 355 -1.42 30.89 0.03
N LYS A 356 -1.09 31.69 -0.99
CA LYS A 356 -0.49 33.02 -0.87
C LYS A 356 0.90 32.99 -0.22
N GLY A 357 1.67 31.94 -0.50
CA GLY A 357 3.01 31.71 0.04
C GLY A 357 3.00 31.33 1.52
N ILE A 358 2.05 30.49 1.96
CA ILE A 358 1.99 30.03 3.36
C ILE A 358 3.21 29.20 3.76
N LEU A 359 3.91 28.60 2.78
CA LEU A 359 5.15 27.85 2.96
C LEU A 359 6.39 28.61 2.44
N LYS A 360 6.30 29.92 2.14
CA LYS A 360 7.43 30.68 1.59
C LYS A 360 8.64 30.75 2.53
N ASP A 361 8.38 30.72 3.85
CA ASP A 361 9.40 30.78 4.91
C ASP A 361 9.81 29.37 5.38
N ALA A 362 9.22 28.31 4.81
CA ALA A 362 9.59 26.93 5.09
C ALA A 362 10.94 26.58 4.44
N GLU A 363 11.71 25.73 5.11
CA GLU A 363 12.90 25.16 4.49
C GLU A 363 12.49 24.06 3.50
N ILE A 364 12.52 24.38 2.20
CA ILE A 364 12.19 23.42 1.13
C ILE A 364 13.42 22.59 0.79
N LYS A 365 13.31 21.26 0.89
CA LYS A 365 14.35 20.31 0.50
C LYS A 365 13.76 19.14 -0.26
N VAL A 366 14.57 18.55 -1.15
CA VAL A 366 14.26 17.22 -1.69
C VAL A 366 14.84 16.17 -0.74
N SER A 367 14.00 15.22 -0.34
CA SER A 367 14.40 14.19 0.61
C SER A 367 15.29 13.15 -0.07
N GLU A 368 16.38 12.76 0.59
CA GLU A 368 17.17 11.59 0.19
C GLU A 368 16.59 10.28 0.73
N TYR A 369 15.58 10.35 1.60
CA TYR A 369 15.02 9.20 2.29
C TYR A 369 14.55 8.09 1.32
N PRO A 370 13.75 8.36 0.27
CA PRO A 370 13.29 7.32 -0.65
C PRO A 370 14.42 6.53 -1.32
N ASP A 371 15.44 7.22 -1.84
CA ASP A 371 16.57 6.56 -2.51
C ASP A 371 17.44 5.80 -1.51
N LYS A 372 17.71 6.37 -0.33
CA LYS A 372 18.47 5.71 0.74
C LYS A 372 17.77 4.47 1.26
N GLU A 373 16.45 4.50 1.41
CA GLU A 373 15.67 3.36 1.88
C GLU A 373 15.70 2.22 0.86
N ILE A 374 15.66 2.52 -0.44
CA ILE A 374 15.77 1.52 -1.50
C ILE A 374 17.18 0.93 -1.52
N ASP A 375 18.21 1.77 -1.54
CA ASP A 375 19.60 1.32 -1.51
C ASP A 375 19.85 0.44 -0.27
N ALA A 376 19.30 0.83 0.89
CA ALA A 376 19.36 0.05 2.13
C ALA A 376 18.59 -1.28 2.04
N SER A 377 17.44 -1.32 1.36
CA SER A 377 16.65 -2.54 1.16
C SER A 377 17.36 -3.55 0.25
N GLU A 378 18.18 -3.08 -0.68
CA GLU A 378 18.98 -3.91 -1.59
C GLU A 378 20.29 -4.38 -0.94
N ALA A 379 20.85 -3.58 -0.05
CA ALA A 379 22.10 -3.88 0.66
C ALA A 379 21.91 -4.71 1.95
N VAL A 380 20.72 -5.29 2.19
CA VAL A 380 20.44 -6.05 3.41
C VAL A 380 21.22 -7.38 3.43
N GLU A 381 22.03 -7.57 4.49
CA GLU A 381 22.79 -8.79 4.72
C GLU A 381 22.53 -9.39 6.13
N GLY A 382 23.12 -10.55 6.41
CA GLY A 382 23.17 -11.15 7.75
C GLY A 382 21.80 -11.47 8.38
N ASP A 383 21.64 -11.16 9.66
CA ASP A 383 20.41 -11.47 10.42
C ASP A 383 19.21 -10.62 9.96
N LEU A 384 19.46 -9.41 9.46
CA LEU A 384 18.42 -8.57 8.88
C LEU A 384 17.83 -9.21 7.61
N ALA A 385 18.68 -9.79 6.75
CA ALA A 385 18.23 -10.51 5.56
C ALA A 385 17.37 -11.73 5.92
N LYS A 386 17.75 -12.49 6.96
CA LYS A 386 16.96 -13.62 7.47
C LYS A 386 15.59 -13.16 7.99
N ARG A 387 15.54 -12.03 8.70
CA ARG A 387 14.28 -11.45 9.20
C ARG A 387 13.35 -11.07 8.06
N ILE A 388 13.86 -10.37 7.03
CA ILE A 388 13.08 -10.01 5.85
C ILE A 388 12.62 -11.26 5.09
N ALA A 389 13.49 -12.25 4.90
CA ALA A 389 13.14 -13.52 4.25
C ALA A 389 12.01 -14.26 5.00
N SER A 390 12.04 -14.23 6.34
CA SER A 390 11.00 -14.83 7.18
C SER A 390 9.65 -14.13 7.03
N LEU A 391 9.65 -12.79 6.92
CA LEU A 391 8.43 -12.02 6.67
C LEU A 391 7.84 -12.27 5.27
N LYS A 392 8.69 -12.52 4.27
CA LYS A 392 8.28 -12.83 2.89
C LYS A 392 7.85 -14.30 2.70
N LEU A 393 8.26 -15.20 3.60
CA LEU A 393 7.97 -16.64 3.53
C LEU A 393 6.48 -16.95 3.25
N PRO A 394 5.49 -16.43 4.00
CA PRO A 394 4.08 -16.75 3.75
C PRO A 394 3.60 -16.40 2.33
N PHE A 395 4.16 -15.37 1.71
CA PHE A 395 3.77 -14.94 0.36
C PHE A 395 4.25 -15.89 -0.75
N ARG A 396 5.05 -16.91 -0.41
CA ARG A 396 5.39 -18.02 -1.32
C ARG A 396 4.28 -19.07 -1.38
N ALA A 397 3.43 -19.16 -0.36
CA ALA A 397 2.38 -20.17 -0.25
C ALA A 397 1.28 -20.06 -1.33
N PRO A 398 0.54 -21.16 -1.59
CA PRO A 398 0.79 -22.52 -1.12
C PRO A 398 1.86 -23.25 -1.95
N VAL A 399 2.43 -24.29 -1.36
CA VAL A 399 3.20 -25.33 -2.04
C VAL A 399 2.24 -26.49 -2.35
N PRO A 400 1.91 -26.75 -3.63
CA PRO A 400 0.97 -27.81 -3.99
C PRO A 400 1.64 -29.18 -3.78
N PHE A 401 0.83 -30.21 -3.56
CA PHE A 401 1.27 -31.60 -3.52
C PHE A 401 0.22 -32.49 -4.20
N ASP A 402 0.64 -33.65 -4.72
CA ASP A 402 -0.28 -34.63 -5.31
C ASP A 402 -0.65 -35.70 -4.27
N PRO A 403 -1.91 -35.75 -3.80
CA PRO A 403 -2.36 -36.78 -2.87
C PRO A 403 -2.30 -38.20 -3.44
N LYS A 404 -2.31 -38.37 -4.77
CA LYS A 404 -2.26 -39.68 -5.42
C LYS A 404 -0.83 -40.24 -5.50
N ALA A 405 0.17 -39.39 -5.38
CA ALA A 405 1.58 -39.76 -5.38
C ALA A 405 2.14 -40.06 -3.97
N ARG A 406 1.26 -40.42 -3.00
CA ARG A 406 1.66 -40.72 -1.62
C ARG A 406 2.45 -42.02 -1.55
N ILE A 407 3.62 -41.97 -0.91
CA ILE A 407 4.46 -43.13 -0.60
C ILE A 407 4.33 -43.43 0.88
N GLN A 408 3.92 -44.65 1.23
CA GLN A 408 3.84 -45.07 2.63
C GLN A 408 5.24 -45.29 3.20
N LYS A 409 5.53 -44.65 4.33
CA LYS A 409 6.71 -44.85 5.17
C LYS A 409 6.28 -45.34 6.57
N PRO A 410 7.20 -45.89 7.38
CA PRO A 410 6.88 -46.30 8.76
C PRO A 410 6.31 -45.17 9.63
N GLU A 411 6.71 -43.93 9.35
CA GLU A 411 6.37 -42.73 10.13
C GLU A 411 5.12 -41.99 9.61
N GLY A 412 4.58 -42.37 8.43
CA GLY A 412 3.48 -41.67 7.76
C GLY A 412 3.58 -41.74 6.23
N PHE A 413 2.83 -40.89 5.53
CA PHE A 413 2.89 -40.77 4.08
C PHE A 413 3.80 -39.62 3.65
N GLU A 414 4.65 -39.85 2.66
CA GLU A 414 5.41 -38.81 1.97
C GLU A 414 4.76 -38.48 0.62
N VAL A 415 4.88 -37.22 0.17
CA VAL A 415 4.39 -36.76 -1.14
C VAL A 415 5.47 -35.97 -1.87
N GLN A 416 5.36 -35.93 -3.20
CA GLN A 416 6.11 -34.97 -4.00
C GLN A 416 5.49 -33.57 -3.88
N TRP A 417 6.30 -32.61 -3.45
CA TRP A 417 5.94 -31.20 -3.35
C TRP A 417 6.25 -30.48 -4.67
N GLY A 418 5.32 -29.66 -5.14
CA GLY A 418 5.51 -28.81 -6.32
C GLY A 418 6.21 -27.48 -5.99
N ALA A 419 6.28 -26.59 -6.98
CA ALA A 419 6.82 -25.24 -6.77
C ALA A 419 5.81 -24.33 -6.04
N PRO A 420 6.26 -23.43 -5.14
CA PRO A 420 5.38 -22.46 -4.49
C PRO A 420 4.64 -21.59 -5.51
N THR A 421 3.31 -21.51 -5.40
CA THR A 421 2.45 -20.83 -6.39
C THR A 421 2.29 -19.34 -6.16
N ARG A 422 2.70 -18.83 -4.98
CA ARG A 422 2.59 -17.42 -4.58
C ARG A 422 1.16 -16.88 -4.64
N LYS A 423 0.16 -17.72 -4.38
CA LYS A 423 -1.26 -17.33 -4.37
C LYS A 423 -1.52 -16.20 -3.39
N LEU A 424 -0.94 -16.25 -2.19
CA LEU A 424 -1.13 -15.21 -1.18
C LEU A 424 -0.57 -13.85 -1.66
N LEU A 425 0.57 -13.83 -2.36
CA LEU A 425 1.13 -12.61 -2.95
C LEU A 425 0.20 -11.98 -3.99
N LYS A 426 -0.32 -12.80 -4.92
CA LYS A 426 -1.28 -12.35 -5.93
C LYS A 426 -2.56 -11.81 -5.28
N THR A 427 -3.09 -12.55 -4.30
CA THR A 427 -4.28 -12.17 -3.54
C THR A 427 -4.10 -10.83 -2.85
N ARG A 428 -2.95 -10.62 -2.19
CA ARG A 428 -2.65 -9.35 -1.52
C ARG A 428 -2.49 -8.20 -2.50
N THR A 429 -1.91 -8.45 -3.67
CA THR A 429 -1.75 -7.45 -4.73
C THR A 429 -3.10 -7.02 -5.29
N ALA A 430 -3.97 -7.98 -5.64
CA ALA A 430 -5.33 -7.72 -6.11
C ALA A 430 -6.15 -6.93 -5.07
N GLN A 431 -6.06 -7.33 -3.79
CA GLN A 431 -6.69 -6.61 -2.68
C GLN A 431 -6.22 -5.15 -2.59
N LEU A 432 -4.91 -4.90 -2.67
CA LEU A 432 -4.36 -3.54 -2.64
C LEU A 432 -4.92 -2.69 -3.78
N MET A 433 -5.12 -3.29 -4.96
CA MET A 433 -5.65 -2.62 -6.15
C MET A 433 -7.18 -2.52 -6.21
N GLY A 434 -7.89 -2.94 -5.15
CA GLY A 434 -9.33 -2.74 -5.00
C GLY A 434 -10.20 -3.96 -5.22
N ASP A 435 -9.65 -5.10 -5.67
CA ASP A 435 -10.41 -6.34 -5.86
C ASP A 435 -10.60 -7.07 -4.51
N GLN A 436 -11.45 -6.49 -3.66
CA GLN A 436 -11.69 -6.99 -2.32
C GLN A 436 -12.46 -8.32 -2.34
N GLU A 437 -13.42 -8.49 -3.25
CA GLU A 437 -14.30 -9.66 -3.29
C GLU A 437 -13.51 -10.92 -3.62
N ALA A 438 -12.78 -10.92 -4.74
CA ALA A 438 -11.95 -12.06 -5.11
C ALA A 438 -10.83 -12.30 -4.08
N ALA A 439 -10.29 -11.23 -3.48
CA ALA A 439 -9.28 -11.36 -2.45
C ALA A 439 -9.81 -12.05 -1.19
N ILE A 440 -11.00 -11.69 -0.70
CA ILE A 440 -11.64 -12.30 0.46
C ILE A 440 -11.84 -13.80 0.24
N GLU A 441 -12.39 -14.20 -0.91
CA GLU A 441 -12.56 -15.61 -1.27
C GLU A 441 -11.22 -16.37 -1.28
N SER A 442 -10.20 -15.77 -1.88
CA SER A 442 -8.86 -16.37 -1.93
C SER A 442 -8.19 -16.45 -0.55
N TYR A 443 -8.43 -15.50 0.36
CA TYR A 443 -7.95 -15.60 1.75
C TYR A 443 -8.64 -16.71 2.53
N VAL A 444 -9.94 -16.94 2.33
CA VAL A 444 -10.65 -18.09 2.94
C VAL A 444 -9.99 -19.38 2.50
N THR A 445 -9.77 -19.56 1.19
CA THR A 445 -9.13 -20.78 0.68
C THR A 445 -7.68 -20.93 1.18
N THR A 446 -6.90 -19.84 1.25
CA THR A 446 -5.53 -19.86 1.80
C THR A 446 -5.51 -20.34 3.27
N ARG A 447 -6.52 -19.98 4.08
CA ARG A 447 -6.64 -20.46 5.46
C ARG A 447 -6.92 -21.96 5.53
N LEU A 448 -7.77 -22.47 4.63
CA LEU A 448 -8.08 -23.90 4.55
C LEU A 448 -6.87 -24.72 4.09
N GLU A 449 -6.06 -24.17 3.17
CA GLU A 449 -4.83 -24.78 2.66
C GLU A 449 -3.71 -24.91 3.71
N ALA A 450 -3.85 -24.32 4.91
CA ALA A 450 -2.93 -24.56 6.01
C ALA A 450 -3.18 -25.89 6.75
N GLY A 451 -4.35 -26.50 6.55
CA GLY A 451 -4.66 -27.83 7.05
C GLY A 451 -4.02 -28.90 6.17
N PHE A 452 -3.11 -29.69 6.75
CA PHE A 452 -2.58 -30.89 6.12
C PHE A 452 -3.23 -32.14 6.71
N PRO A 453 -3.38 -33.23 5.94
CA PRO A 453 -3.74 -34.54 6.48
C PRO A 453 -2.79 -34.93 7.63
N SER A 454 -3.33 -35.45 8.74
CA SER A 454 -2.54 -35.75 9.95
C SER A 454 -1.50 -36.85 9.77
N ASP A 455 -1.70 -37.70 8.77
CA ASP A 455 -0.84 -38.80 8.36
C ASP A 455 0.27 -38.38 7.38
N LEU A 456 0.25 -37.12 6.91
CA LEU A 456 1.21 -36.60 5.94
C LEU A 456 2.48 -36.06 6.62
N ILE A 457 3.64 -36.54 6.16
CA ILE A 457 4.94 -36.00 6.52
C ILE A 457 5.15 -34.70 5.73
N VAL A 458 5.03 -33.57 6.42
CA VAL A 458 5.18 -32.23 5.84
C VAL A 458 6.52 -31.65 6.27
N PRO A 459 7.38 -31.21 5.33
CA PRO A 459 8.61 -30.50 5.65
C PRO A 459 8.33 -29.31 6.58
N GLN A 460 9.18 -29.10 7.60
CA GLN A 460 8.95 -28.07 8.61
C GLN A 460 8.79 -26.67 8.00
N GLU A 461 9.61 -26.32 7.01
CA GLU A 461 9.53 -25.03 6.31
C GLU A 461 8.19 -24.89 5.56
N THR A 462 7.73 -25.92 4.85
CA THR A 462 6.43 -25.92 4.16
C THR A 462 5.27 -25.74 5.15
N ARG A 463 5.31 -26.48 6.26
CA ARG A 463 4.31 -26.36 7.33
C ARG A 463 4.30 -24.93 7.89
N LEU A 464 5.45 -24.38 8.22
CA LEU A 464 5.59 -23.03 8.75
C LEU A 464 5.08 -21.98 7.74
N MET A 465 5.47 -22.10 6.47
CA MET A 465 5.03 -21.23 5.37
C MET A 465 3.50 -21.16 5.28
N HIS A 466 2.84 -22.31 5.29
CA HIS A 466 1.37 -22.39 5.22
C HIS A 466 0.68 -21.85 6.48
N LEU A 467 1.20 -22.15 7.68
CA LEU A 467 0.67 -21.61 8.92
C LEU A 467 0.77 -20.08 8.98
N MET A 468 1.93 -19.54 8.58
CA MET A 468 2.12 -18.10 8.46
C MET A 468 1.19 -17.51 7.38
N ALA A 469 1.00 -18.19 6.25
CA ALA A 469 0.09 -17.72 5.20
C ALA A 469 -1.37 -17.66 5.68
N ALA A 470 -1.84 -18.64 6.45
CA ALA A 470 -3.17 -18.61 7.06
C ALA A 470 -3.33 -17.49 8.10
N GLN A 471 -2.29 -17.22 8.90
CA GLN A 471 -2.30 -16.07 9.81
C GLN A 471 -2.43 -14.74 9.03
N GLN A 472 -1.62 -14.56 7.99
CA GLN A 472 -1.64 -13.38 7.13
C GLN A 472 -3.01 -13.21 6.47
N ALA A 473 -3.54 -14.28 5.88
CA ALA A 473 -4.85 -14.30 5.24
C ALA A 473 -5.98 -13.99 6.23
N THR A 474 -5.89 -14.39 7.49
CA THR A 474 -6.91 -14.06 8.51
C THR A 474 -6.98 -12.55 8.77
N TYR A 475 -5.83 -11.88 8.89
CA TYR A 475 -5.79 -10.42 9.05
C TYR A 475 -6.31 -9.71 7.81
N PHE A 476 -5.79 -10.07 6.63
CA PHE A 476 -6.13 -9.38 5.39
C PHE A 476 -7.57 -9.63 4.93
N LEU A 477 -8.17 -10.77 5.29
CA LEU A 477 -9.61 -11.00 5.11
C LEU A 477 -10.44 -9.99 5.91
N ALA A 478 -10.11 -9.78 7.18
CA ALA A 478 -10.81 -8.81 8.03
C ALA A 478 -10.66 -7.38 7.47
N LEU A 479 -9.46 -7.04 6.99
CA LEU A 479 -9.22 -5.78 6.30
C LEU A 479 -10.01 -5.65 5.01
N GLY A 480 -10.13 -6.70 4.19
CA GLY A 480 -10.91 -6.66 2.95
C GLY A 480 -12.39 -6.39 3.21
N GLN A 481 -12.97 -7.07 4.21
CA GLN A 481 -14.35 -6.81 4.65
C GLN A 481 -14.52 -5.36 5.12
N TYR A 482 -13.54 -4.83 5.86
CA TYR A 482 -13.57 -3.43 6.30
C TYR A 482 -13.52 -2.45 5.13
N LEU A 483 -12.69 -2.71 4.12
CA LEU A 483 -12.56 -1.87 2.92
C LEU A 483 -13.81 -1.92 2.04
N GLN A 484 -14.56 -3.03 2.01
CA GLN A 484 -15.86 -3.12 1.35
C GLN A 484 -17.01 -2.44 2.12
N GLY A 485 -16.76 -1.97 3.35
CA GLY A 485 -17.81 -1.42 4.21
C GLY A 485 -18.67 -2.49 4.89
N GLU A 486 -18.25 -3.75 4.92
CA GLU A 486 -18.92 -4.83 5.66
C GLU A 486 -18.57 -4.78 7.16
N ASP A 487 -18.83 -3.65 7.81
CA ASP A 487 -18.30 -3.31 9.14
C ASP A 487 -18.63 -4.36 10.22
N ALA A 488 -19.83 -4.94 10.20
CA ALA A 488 -20.22 -5.98 11.16
C ALA A 488 -19.43 -7.30 10.96
N SER A 489 -19.12 -7.66 9.71
CA SER A 489 -18.30 -8.82 9.38
C SER A 489 -16.84 -8.56 9.71
N ALA A 490 -16.33 -7.38 9.32
CA ALA A 490 -14.97 -6.94 9.63
C ALA A 490 -14.68 -6.97 11.14
N SER A 491 -15.57 -6.43 11.98
CA SER A 491 -15.42 -6.44 13.44
C SER A 491 -15.25 -7.87 13.99
N ARG A 492 -16.09 -8.81 13.52
CA ARG A 492 -16.00 -10.22 13.93
C ARG A 492 -14.67 -10.83 13.51
N SER A 493 -14.26 -10.62 12.26
CA SER A 493 -13.02 -11.17 11.72
C SER A 493 -11.77 -10.60 12.39
N PHE A 494 -11.75 -9.30 12.73
CA PHE A 494 -10.66 -8.70 13.51
C PHE A 494 -10.61 -9.25 14.94
N ASN A 495 -11.76 -9.44 15.58
CA ASN A 495 -11.82 -10.08 16.90
C ASN A 495 -11.35 -11.54 16.85
N ASP A 496 -11.66 -12.29 15.78
CA ASP A 496 -11.13 -13.64 15.59
C ASP A 496 -9.60 -13.63 15.41
N TYR A 497 -9.07 -12.71 14.60
CA TYR A 497 -7.62 -12.51 14.49
C TYR A 497 -6.99 -12.22 15.85
N PHE A 498 -7.57 -11.27 16.60
CA PHE A 498 -7.09 -10.88 17.93
C PHE A 498 -7.04 -12.08 18.90
N ARG A 499 -8.09 -12.90 18.93
CA ARG A 499 -8.16 -14.10 19.79
C ARG A 499 -7.12 -15.14 19.42
N LEU A 500 -6.89 -15.36 18.13
CA LEU A 500 -6.00 -16.41 17.63
C LEU A 500 -4.52 -15.99 17.63
N TYR A 501 -4.22 -14.72 17.37
CA TYR A 501 -2.87 -14.27 17.01
C TYR A 501 -2.33 -13.09 17.82
N SER A 502 -3.01 -12.67 18.88
CA SER A 502 -2.60 -11.51 19.72
C SER A 502 -1.15 -11.53 20.24
N ARG A 503 -0.54 -12.72 20.33
CA ARG A 503 0.84 -12.89 20.83
C ARG A 503 1.90 -13.02 19.74
N VAL A 504 1.49 -13.14 18.47
CA VAL A 504 2.40 -13.45 17.36
C VAL A 504 2.88 -12.18 16.68
N ASP A 505 1.99 -11.22 16.47
CA ASP A 505 2.29 -9.96 15.79
C ASP A 505 1.67 -8.79 16.58
N PRO A 506 2.43 -8.16 17.47
CA PRO A 506 1.92 -7.07 18.32
C PRO A 506 1.38 -5.89 17.52
N GLU A 507 2.04 -5.52 16.41
CA GLU A 507 1.64 -4.35 15.61
C GLU A 507 0.29 -4.60 14.93
N ARG A 508 0.09 -5.80 14.34
CA ARG A 508 -1.21 -6.17 13.76
C ARG A 508 -2.28 -6.42 14.81
N THR A 509 -1.89 -6.83 16.01
CA THR A 509 -2.83 -6.99 17.13
C THR A 509 -3.43 -5.64 17.49
N ILE A 510 -2.59 -4.60 17.63
CA ILE A 510 -3.03 -3.23 17.88
C ILE A 510 -3.88 -2.72 16.72
N ALA A 511 -3.45 -2.93 15.46
CA ALA A 511 -4.23 -2.53 14.30
C ALA A 511 -5.59 -3.22 14.21
N SER A 512 -5.65 -4.52 14.52
CA SER A 512 -6.91 -5.28 14.53
C SER A 512 -7.88 -4.73 15.57
N MET A 513 -7.39 -4.41 16.77
CA MET A 513 -8.22 -3.79 17.82
C MET A 513 -8.74 -2.43 17.39
N TYR A 514 -7.87 -1.61 16.78
CA TYR A 514 -8.21 -0.27 16.32
C TYR A 514 -9.27 -0.31 15.21
N LEU A 515 -9.07 -1.15 14.18
CA LEU A 515 -10.01 -1.31 13.08
C LEU A 515 -11.31 -2.00 13.51
N MET A 516 -11.25 -2.94 14.46
CA MET A 516 -12.44 -3.53 15.10
C MET A 516 -13.29 -2.46 15.77
N ALA A 517 -12.69 -1.56 16.57
CA ALA A 517 -13.40 -0.48 17.24
C ALA A 517 -14.06 0.48 16.23
N ILE A 518 -13.36 0.84 15.16
CA ILE A 518 -13.93 1.66 14.07
C ILE A 518 -15.08 0.93 13.39
N SER A 519 -14.95 -0.36 13.12
CA SER A 519 -16.00 -1.19 12.49
C SER A 519 -17.25 -1.29 13.38
N ASP A 520 -17.07 -1.47 14.69
CA ASP A 520 -18.16 -1.43 15.66
C ASP A 520 -18.85 -0.05 15.66
N ALA A 521 -18.08 1.05 15.64
CA ALA A 521 -18.65 2.40 15.58
C ALA A 521 -19.45 2.64 14.28
N LYS A 522 -18.91 2.24 13.13
CA LYS A 522 -19.59 2.35 11.81
C LYS A 522 -20.85 1.50 11.72
N SER A 523 -20.86 0.32 12.36
CA SER A 523 -22.06 -0.54 12.46
C SER A 523 -23.06 -0.10 13.56
N GLY A 524 -22.88 1.09 14.14
CA GLY A 524 -23.78 1.65 15.15
C GLY A 524 -23.57 1.14 16.58
N LYS A 525 -22.60 0.26 16.82
CA LYS A 525 -22.27 -0.29 18.14
C LYS A 525 -21.33 0.62 18.92
N LEU A 526 -21.70 1.89 19.07
CA LEU A 526 -20.87 2.93 19.68
C LEU A 526 -20.40 2.57 21.09
N SER A 527 -21.24 1.92 21.92
CA SER A 527 -20.83 1.49 23.26
C SER A 527 -19.68 0.47 23.24
N SER A 528 -19.70 -0.48 22.30
CA SER A 528 -18.62 -1.46 22.13
C SER A 528 -17.33 -0.76 21.68
N ALA A 529 -17.44 0.13 20.69
CA ALA A 529 -16.32 0.90 20.18
C ALA A 529 -15.66 1.77 21.27
N ILE A 530 -16.47 2.48 22.06
CA ILE A 530 -16.01 3.31 23.19
C ILE A 530 -15.25 2.47 24.21
N VAL A 531 -15.79 1.32 24.62
CA VAL A 531 -15.11 0.41 25.56
C VAL A 531 -13.78 -0.08 24.98
N ALA A 532 -13.76 -0.47 23.70
CA ALA A 532 -12.57 -0.95 23.04
C ALA A 532 -11.44 0.09 22.99
N VAL A 533 -11.72 1.39 22.85
CA VAL A 533 -10.66 2.43 22.90
C VAL A 533 -10.37 2.94 24.31
N ALA A 534 -11.35 2.94 25.23
CA ALA A 534 -11.16 3.47 26.58
C ALA A 534 -10.38 2.51 27.50
N GLU A 535 -10.61 1.21 27.39
CA GLU A 535 -9.99 0.22 28.29
C GLU A 535 -8.58 -0.20 27.86
N ASN A 536 -8.21 0.09 26.61
CA ASN A 536 -6.92 -0.31 26.05
C ASN A 536 -5.88 0.79 26.16
N LYS A 537 -4.64 0.40 26.47
CA LYS A 537 -3.48 1.30 26.53
C LYS A 537 -2.70 1.19 25.23
N PRO A 538 -2.93 2.07 24.23
CA PRO A 538 -2.16 2.05 23.01
C PRO A 538 -0.69 2.41 23.26
N PRO A 539 0.23 2.04 22.35
CA PRO A 539 1.59 2.58 22.38
C PRO A 539 1.60 4.12 22.33
N ALA A 540 2.67 4.73 22.84
CA ALA A 540 2.83 6.19 22.89
C ALA A 540 2.58 6.88 21.53
N ALA A 541 2.97 6.22 20.43
CA ALA A 541 2.75 6.69 19.07
C ALA A 541 1.26 6.92 18.73
N LEU A 542 0.36 6.05 19.20
CA LEU A 542 -1.07 6.06 18.88
C LEU A 542 -1.95 6.61 20.01
N LYS A 543 -1.37 6.89 21.17
CA LYS A 543 -2.07 7.37 22.37
C LYS A 543 -3.07 8.51 22.10
N PRO A 544 -2.77 9.54 21.29
CA PRO A 544 -3.74 10.60 21.05
C PRO A 544 -5.01 10.17 20.31
N ALA A 545 -4.92 9.17 19.43
CA ALA A 545 -6.04 8.74 18.60
C ALA A 545 -7.19 8.13 19.43
N PHE A 546 -6.86 7.44 20.52
CA PHE A 546 -7.83 6.67 21.31
C PHE A 546 -8.79 7.59 22.07
N PRO A 547 -8.32 8.56 22.91
CA PRO A 547 -9.21 9.52 23.57
C PRO A 547 -9.97 10.41 22.59
N TYR A 548 -9.35 10.78 21.45
CA TYR A 548 -10.03 11.56 20.42
C TYR A 548 -11.26 10.83 19.87
N LEU A 549 -11.08 9.56 19.46
CA LEU A 549 -12.19 8.73 18.97
C LEU A 549 -13.21 8.42 20.06
N GLU A 550 -12.76 8.16 21.29
CA GLU A 550 -13.65 7.93 22.42
C GLU A 550 -14.59 9.12 22.66
N LYS A 551 -14.04 10.33 22.79
CA LYS A 551 -14.81 11.56 22.98
C LYS A 551 -15.80 11.77 21.85
N ARG A 552 -15.35 11.56 20.60
CA ARG A 552 -16.17 11.68 19.41
C ARG A 552 -17.35 10.70 19.43
N TRP A 553 -17.10 9.42 19.66
CA TRP A 553 -18.15 8.40 19.64
C TRP A 553 -19.12 8.53 20.83
N ARG A 554 -18.64 9.01 21.99
CA ARG A 554 -19.53 9.41 23.10
C ARG A 554 -20.48 10.52 22.67
N ALA A 555 -19.97 11.56 22.01
CA ALA A 555 -20.81 12.66 21.52
C ALA A 555 -21.87 12.17 20.50
N ILE A 556 -21.50 11.27 19.57
CA ILE A 556 -22.46 10.67 18.62
C ILE A 556 -23.55 9.90 19.38
N ARG A 557 -23.15 9.04 20.32
CA ARG A 557 -24.07 8.19 21.08
C ARG A 557 -25.03 9.03 21.94
N ASP A 558 -24.50 10.06 22.61
CA ASP A 558 -25.26 10.85 23.58
C ASP A 558 -26.21 11.85 22.87
N ASN A 559 -25.90 12.24 21.64
CA ASN A 559 -26.76 13.07 20.79
C ASN A 559 -27.75 12.25 19.92
N ALA A 560 -27.62 10.92 19.90
CA ALA A 560 -28.57 10.08 19.18
C ALA A 560 -29.97 10.21 19.82
N PRO A 561 -31.04 10.36 19.02
CA PRO A 561 -32.40 10.41 19.56
C PRO A 561 -32.66 9.15 20.38
N LYS A 562 -33.12 9.34 21.63
CA LYS A 562 -33.57 8.24 22.48
C LYS A 562 -34.84 7.66 21.87
N ASN A 563 -34.67 6.59 21.08
CA ASN A 563 -35.78 5.78 20.59
C ASN A 563 -36.39 4.95 21.72
#